data_AF-A0A1B6GU17-F1
#
_entry.id   AF-A0A1B6GU17-F1
#
_cell.length_a   1.000
_cell.length_b   1.000
_cell.length_c   1.000
_cell.angle_alpha   90.00
_cell.angle_beta   90.00
_cell.angle_gamma   90.00
#
_symmetry.space_group_name_H-M   'P 1'
#
loop_
_entity.id
_entity.type
_entity.pdbx_description
1 polymer ?
#
loop_
_entity_poly.entity_id
_entity_poly.type
_entity_poly.pdbx_seq_one_letter_code
_entity_poly.pdbx_strand_id
1 'polypeptide(L)'
;LLDEPTNHLDLDACVWLEEELKTYKRILVVISHSQDFLNGICTNIIHVNKNRLKYYTGNYDAFVKTRLELLENQMKQYNWEQDQISHMKNYIARFGHGSAKLARQAQSKEKTLAKMVAQGLTEKIENEKTVTFYFPSCGKIP
;
A
#
# COMPACT_ATOMS: atom_id res chain seq x y z
N LEU A 1 -5.65 -25.85 -3.88
CA LEU A 1 -6.04 -24.46 -4.17
C LEU A 1 -7.49 -24.34 -3.77
N LEU A 2 -7.83 -23.42 -2.87
CA LEU A 2 -9.20 -23.14 -2.46
C LEU A 2 -9.53 -21.71 -2.89
N ASP A 3 -10.63 -21.55 -3.60
CA ASP A 3 -11.11 -20.25 -4.08
C ASP A 3 -12.49 -19.99 -3.47
N GLU A 4 -12.58 -18.98 -2.62
CA GLU A 4 -13.74 -18.63 -1.79
C GLU A 4 -14.38 -19.83 -1.07
N PRO A 5 -13.61 -20.61 -0.27
CA PRO A 5 -14.12 -21.84 0.34
C PRO A 5 -15.17 -21.59 1.44
N THR A 6 -15.27 -20.37 1.95
CA THR A 6 -16.26 -19.95 2.95
C THR A 6 -17.62 -19.62 2.34
N ASN A 7 -17.73 -19.60 1.00
CA ASN A 7 -18.98 -19.23 0.36
C ASN A 7 -20.02 -20.34 0.53
N HIS A 8 -21.27 -19.95 0.84
CA HIS A 8 -22.39 -20.86 1.12
C HIS A 8 -22.21 -21.81 2.33
N LEU A 9 -21.21 -21.60 3.18
CA LEU A 9 -21.07 -22.31 4.45
C LEU A 9 -21.80 -21.57 5.57
N ASP A 10 -22.33 -22.33 6.52
CA ASP A 10 -22.76 -21.78 7.80
C ASP A 10 -21.54 -21.53 8.71
N LEU A 11 -21.77 -20.86 9.84
CA LEU A 11 -20.71 -20.49 10.77
C LEU A 11 -20.00 -21.72 11.32
N ASP A 12 -20.75 -22.76 11.68
CA ASP A 12 -20.20 -23.98 12.28
C ASP A 12 -19.29 -24.73 11.28
N ALA A 13 -19.70 -24.84 10.01
CA ALA A 13 -18.84 -25.45 8.99
C ALA A 13 -17.60 -24.60 8.68
N CYS A 14 -17.70 -23.26 8.76
CA CYS A 14 -16.52 -22.39 8.59
C CYS A 14 -15.48 -22.63 9.71
N VAL A 15 -15.93 -22.73 10.96
CA VAL A 15 -15.06 -23.00 12.11
C VAL A 15 -14.41 -24.37 11.98
N TRP A 16 -15.18 -25.42 11.64
CA TRP A 16 -14.64 -26.75 11.41
C TRP A 16 -13.58 -26.75 10.30
N LEU A 17 -13.87 -26.07 9.17
CA LEU A 17 -12.95 -25.96 8.05
C LEU A 17 -11.66 -25.24 8.46
N GLU A 18 -11.76 -24.18 9.25
CA GLU A 18 -10.60 -23.45 9.76
C GLU A 18 -9.67 -24.35 10.59
N GLU A 19 -10.24 -25.16 11.50
CA GLU A 19 -9.49 -26.11 12.33
C GLU A 19 -8.81 -27.21 11.50
N GLU A 20 -9.53 -27.78 10.54
CA GLU A 20 -9.01 -28.82 9.67
C GLU A 20 -7.85 -28.29 8.80
N LEU A 21 -8.01 -27.08 8.23
CA LEU A 21 -7.00 -26.47 7.39
C LEU A 21 -5.75 -26.03 8.18
N LYS A 22 -5.88 -25.62 9.45
CA LYS A 22 -4.74 -25.31 10.33
C LYS A 22 -3.82 -26.51 10.54
N THR A 23 -4.36 -27.72 10.60
CA THR A 23 -3.57 -28.95 10.81
C THR A 23 -3.08 -29.60 9.51
N TYR A 24 -3.43 -29.01 8.37
CA TYR A 24 -3.12 -29.56 7.06
C TYR A 24 -1.60 -29.56 6.81
N LYS A 25 -1.03 -30.76 6.60
CA LYS A 25 0.44 -30.97 6.55
C LYS A 25 1.11 -30.55 5.24
N ARG A 26 0.35 -30.07 4.25
CA ARG A 26 0.86 -29.72 2.92
C ARG A 26 0.64 -28.24 2.64
N ILE A 27 1.32 -27.73 1.62
CA ILE A 27 1.16 -26.35 1.17
C ILE A 27 -0.27 -26.17 0.65
N LEU A 28 -0.95 -25.18 1.21
CA LEU A 28 -2.27 -24.75 0.81
C LEU A 28 -2.18 -23.33 0.24
N VAL A 29 -2.87 -23.10 -0.87
CA VAL A 29 -3.07 -21.76 -1.44
C VAL A 29 -4.56 -21.49 -1.36
N VAL A 30 -4.93 -20.40 -0.69
CA VAL A 30 -6.31 -20.02 -0.42
C VAL A 30 -6.55 -18.59 -0.89
N ILE A 31 -7.70 -18.38 -1.49
CA ILE A 31 -8.26 -17.07 -1.84
C ILE A 31 -9.59 -16.95 -1.08
N SER A 32 -9.75 -15.89 -0.30
CA SER A 32 -10.98 -15.61 0.44
C SER A 32 -11.13 -14.11 0.66
N HIS A 33 -12.38 -13.64 0.73
CA HIS A 33 -12.71 -12.29 1.17
C HIS A 33 -12.84 -12.15 2.71
N SER A 34 -12.87 -13.27 3.45
CA SER A 34 -13.04 -13.25 4.90
C SER A 34 -11.71 -13.00 5.63
N GLN A 35 -11.62 -11.88 6.33
CA GLN A 35 -10.41 -11.48 7.07
C GLN A 35 -10.13 -12.43 8.24
N ASP A 36 -11.17 -12.81 8.99
CA ASP A 36 -11.04 -13.71 10.15
C ASP A 36 -10.54 -15.10 9.72
N PHE A 37 -11.06 -15.62 8.61
CA PHE A 37 -10.65 -16.92 8.07
C PHE A 37 -9.18 -16.90 7.61
N LEU A 38 -8.78 -15.86 6.86
CA LEU A 38 -7.39 -15.68 6.44
C LEU A 38 -6.47 -15.52 7.66
N ASN A 39 -6.92 -14.80 8.69
CA ASN A 39 -6.16 -14.64 9.92
C ASN A 39 -5.97 -15.96 10.69
N GLY A 40 -6.97 -16.83 10.65
CA GLY A 40 -6.94 -18.13 11.30
C GLY A 40 -5.99 -19.12 10.65
N ILE A 41 -5.98 -19.20 9.31
CA ILE A 41 -5.26 -20.27 8.59
C ILE A 41 -3.96 -19.83 7.92
N CYS A 42 -3.82 -18.56 7.52
CA CYS A 42 -2.70 -18.14 6.69
C CYS A 42 -1.46 -17.79 7.53
N THR A 43 -0.33 -18.39 7.16
CA THR A 43 1.00 -18.07 7.73
C THR A 43 1.77 -17.04 6.90
N ASN A 44 1.38 -16.87 5.64
CA ASN A 44 2.00 -15.98 4.67
C ASN A 44 0.93 -15.39 3.75
N ILE A 45 1.10 -14.13 3.37
CA ILE A 45 0.21 -13.43 2.45
C ILE A 45 0.98 -13.05 1.19
N ILE A 46 0.38 -13.34 0.03
CA ILE A 46 0.88 -12.91 -1.27
C ILE A 46 -0.02 -11.79 -1.75
N HIS A 47 0.52 -10.58 -1.83
CA HIS A 47 -0.21 -9.41 -2.29
C HIS A 47 0.14 -9.12 -3.75
N VAL A 48 -0.88 -9.06 -4.60
CA VAL A 48 -0.73 -8.71 -6.01
C VAL A 48 -1.00 -7.22 -6.17
N ASN A 49 -0.02 -6.46 -6.65
CA ASN A 49 -0.17 -5.02 -6.90
C ASN A 49 0.68 -4.59 -8.09
N LYS A 50 0.13 -3.79 -9.01
CA LYS A 50 0.83 -3.28 -10.22
C LYS A 50 1.59 -4.38 -11.00
N ASN A 51 0.93 -5.52 -11.24
CA ASN A 51 1.53 -6.69 -11.91
C ASN A 51 2.82 -7.18 -11.23
N ARG A 52 2.91 -7.06 -9.91
CA ARG A 52 3.98 -7.59 -9.06
C ARG A 52 3.37 -8.36 -7.90
N LEU A 53 4.09 -9.40 -7.49
CA LEU A 53 3.77 -10.20 -6.31
C LEU A 53 4.72 -9.77 -5.19
N LYS A 54 4.16 -9.42 -4.04
CA LYS A 54 4.90 -9.14 -2.81
C LYS A 54 4.53 -10.16 -1.75
N TYR A 55 5.55 -10.75 -1.12
CA TYR A 55 5.39 -11.73 -0.07
C TYR A 55 5.47 -11.05 1.30
N TYR A 56 4.54 -11.39 2.17
CA TYR A 56 4.47 -10.95 3.55
C TYR A 56 4.40 -12.18 4.46
N THR A 57 5.13 -12.14 5.57
CA THR A 57 5.12 -13.19 6.58
C THR A 57 4.16 -12.80 7.70
N GLY A 58 3.38 -13.76 8.17
CA GLY A 58 2.33 -13.55 9.17
C GLY A 58 0.92 -13.68 8.58
N ASN A 59 -0.05 -13.41 9.44
CA ASN A 59 -1.47 -13.46 9.12
C ASN A 59 -1.93 -12.20 8.35
N TYR A 60 -3.23 -12.12 8.06
CA TYR A 60 -3.81 -11.00 7.32
C TYR A 60 -3.63 -9.66 8.05
N ASP A 61 -3.82 -9.62 9.36
CA ASP A 61 -3.64 -8.40 10.16
C ASP A 61 -2.21 -7.86 10.12
N ALA A 62 -1.23 -8.76 10.25
CA ALA A 62 0.18 -8.41 10.13
C ALA A 62 0.47 -7.83 8.73
N PHE A 63 -0.08 -8.44 7.68
CA PHE A 63 0.00 -7.91 6.32
C PHE A 63 -0.59 -6.50 6.21
N VAL A 64 -1.81 -6.27 6.71
CA VAL A 64 -2.48 -4.97 6.66
C VAL A 64 -1.64 -3.91 7.38
N LYS A 65 -1.17 -4.21 8.59
CA LYS A 65 -0.34 -3.29 9.37
C LYS A 65 0.95 -2.94 8.65
N THR A 66 1.72 -3.94 8.20
CA THR A 66 2.96 -3.70 7.45
C THR A 66 2.72 -2.94 6.16
N ARG A 67 1.61 -3.21 5.45
CA ARG A 67 1.24 -2.46 4.25
C ARG A 67 0.97 -1.00 4.57
N LEU A 68 0.21 -0.70 5.63
CA LEU A 68 -0.07 0.69 6.04
C LEU A 68 1.22 1.43 6.40
N GLU A 69 2.11 0.83 7.18
CA GLU A 69 3.40 1.43 7.55
C GLU A 69 4.28 1.72 6.32
N LEU A 70 4.35 0.78 5.37
CA LEU A 70 5.07 0.99 4.11
C LEU A 70 4.47 2.14 3.30
N LEU A 71 3.15 2.24 3.24
CA LEU A 71 2.47 3.31 2.53
C LEU A 71 2.71 4.67 3.20
N GLU A 72 2.64 4.75 4.53
CA GLU A 72 2.95 5.98 5.24
C GLU A 72 4.39 6.44 5.02
N ASN A 73 5.36 5.52 5.08
CA ASN A 73 6.76 5.83 4.83
C ASN A 73 6.99 6.31 3.39
N GLN A 74 6.36 5.67 2.42
CA GLN A 74 6.40 6.10 1.02
C GLN A 74 5.78 7.49 0.83
N MET A 75 4.64 7.79 1.46
CA MET A 75 4.04 9.14 1.41
C MET A 75 4.94 10.20 2.03
N LYS A 76 5.58 9.90 3.18
CA LYS A 76 6.52 10.82 3.83
C LYS A 76 7.72 11.11 2.92
N GLN A 77 8.31 10.06 2.34
CA GLN A 77 9.42 10.19 1.39
C GLN A 77 9.02 11.00 0.16
N TYR A 78 7.86 10.71 -0.42
CA TYR A 78 7.30 11.45 -1.55
C TYR A 78 7.14 12.94 -1.23
N ASN A 79 6.48 13.27 -0.12
CA ASN A 79 6.26 14.67 0.28
C ASN A 79 7.59 15.40 0.51
N TRP A 80 8.55 14.76 1.18
CA TRP A 80 9.87 15.32 1.39
C TRP A 80 10.60 15.60 0.06
N GLU A 81 10.57 14.66 -0.87
CA GLU A 81 11.13 14.84 -2.21
C GLU A 81 10.45 15.99 -2.97
N GLN A 82 9.11 16.08 -2.93
CA GLN A 82 8.37 17.16 -3.58
C GLN A 82 8.71 18.53 -2.98
N ASP A 83 8.84 18.63 -1.65
CA ASP A 83 9.25 19.86 -0.98
C ASP A 83 10.67 20.27 -1.38
N GLN A 84 11.62 19.33 -1.41
CA GLN A 84 12.98 19.59 -1.88
C GLN A 84 13.00 20.08 -3.33
N ILE A 85 12.25 19.40 -4.21
CA ILE A 85 12.12 19.80 -5.61
C ILE A 85 11.53 21.20 -5.73
N SER A 86 10.48 21.50 -4.97
CA SER A 86 9.84 22.82 -4.94
C SER A 86 10.82 23.90 -4.48
N HIS A 87 11.55 23.68 -3.40
CA HIS A 87 12.56 24.61 -2.90
C HIS A 87 13.69 24.85 -3.89
N MET A 88 14.19 23.79 -4.53
CA MET A 88 15.24 23.89 -5.56
C MET A 88 14.75 24.66 -6.78
N LYS A 89 13.54 24.35 -7.28
CA LYS A 89 12.92 25.06 -8.40
C LYS A 89 12.72 26.55 -8.09
N ASN A 90 12.19 26.88 -6.90
CA ASN A 90 12.03 28.26 -6.46
C ASN A 90 13.37 28.99 -6.36
N TYR A 91 14.41 28.32 -5.88
CA TYR A 91 15.76 28.90 -5.81
C TYR A 91 16.33 29.18 -7.21
N ILE A 92 16.22 28.22 -8.13
CA ILE A 92 16.67 28.38 -9.52
C ILE A 92 15.93 29.54 -10.19
N ALA A 93 14.60 29.62 -10.02
CA ALA A 93 13.78 30.69 -10.60
C ALA A 93 14.16 32.08 -10.06
N ARG A 94 14.43 32.21 -8.76
CA ARG A 94 14.77 33.50 -8.12
C ARG A 94 16.21 33.94 -8.38
N PHE A 95 17.15 33.02 -8.45
CA PHE A 95 18.59 33.33 -8.42
C PHE A 95 19.35 32.93 -9.71
N GLY A 96 18.68 32.30 -10.68
CA GLY A 96 19.27 31.88 -11.95
C GLY A 96 19.81 33.01 -12.81
N HIS A 97 19.23 34.21 -12.71
CA HIS A 97 19.69 35.43 -13.39
C HIS A 97 20.34 36.46 -12.45
N GLY A 98 20.64 36.06 -11.21
CA GLY A 98 21.27 36.93 -10.22
C GLY A 98 22.77 37.11 -10.45
N SER A 99 23.47 37.62 -9.43
CA SER A 99 24.94 37.75 -9.44
C SER A 99 25.63 36.44 -9.89
N ALA A 100 26.78 36.55 -10.56
CA ALA A 100 27.54 35.40 -11.07
C ALA A 100 27.78 34.27 -10.05
N LYS A 101 27.91 34.62 -8.75
CA LYS A 101 28.01 33.63 -7.66
C LYS A 101 26.70 32.87 -7.43
N LEU A 102 25.57 33.56 -7.46
CA LEU A 102 24.23 33.00 -7.26
C LEU A 102 23.78 32.18 -8.48
N ALA A 103 24.08 32.65 -9.69
CA ALA A 103 23.81 31.91 -10.92
C ALA A 103 24.56 30.58 -10.98
N ARG A 104 25.84 30.53 -10.58
CA ARG A 104 26.61 29.28 -10.45
C ARG A 104 26.00 28.32 -9.41
N GLN A 105 25.51 28.83 -8.29
CA GLN A 105 24.82 28.01 -7.28
C GLN A 105 23.49 27.46 -7.81
N ALA A 106 22.72 28.25 -8.56
CA ALA A 106 21.48 27.80 -9.20
C ALA A 106 21.74 26.68 -10.22
N GLN A 107 22.73 26.83 -11.09
CA GLN A 107 23.13 25.79 -12.06
C GLN A 107 23.56 24.47 -11.39
N SER A 108 24.28 24.56 -10.27
CA SER A 108 24.63 23.37 -9.48
C SER A 108 23.38 22.65 -8.94
N LYS A 109 22.42 23.40 -8.38
CA LYS A 109 21.16 22.83 -7.91
C LYS A 109 20.31 22.26 -9.05
N GLU A 110 20.31 22.88 -10.21
CA GLU A 110 19.63 22.36 -11.41
C GLU A 110 20.18 20.99 -11.82
N LYS A 111 21.51 20.84 -11.82
CA LYS A 111 22.15 19.55 -12.10
C LYS A 111 21.81 18.50 -11.05
N THR A 112 21.75 18.86 -9.77
CA THR A 112 21.31 17.97 -8.70
C THR A 112 19.86 17.55 -8.88
N LEU A 113 18.97 18.49 -9.22
CA LEU A 113 17.55 18.19 -9.49
C LEU A 113 17.40 17.24 -10.68
N ALA A 114 18.12 17.48 -11.77
CA ALA A 114 18.13 16.60 -12.94
C ALA A 114 18.60 15.19 -12.59
N LYS A 115 19.62 15.07 -11.72
CA LYS A 115 20.10 13.78 -11.21
C LYS A 115 19.04 13.07 -10.35
N MET A 116 18.35 13.78 -9.46
CA MET A 116 17.28 13.22 -8.64
C MET A 116 16.12 12.69 -9.49
N VAL A 117 15.71 13.44 -10.52
CA VAL A 117 14.68 12.99 -11.47
C VAL A 117 15.13 11.77 -12.26
N ALA A 118 16.39 11.74 -12.71
CA ALA A 118 16.95 10.59 -13.44
C ALA A 118 17.09 9.32 -12.59
N GLN A 119 17.25 9.46 -11.27
CA GLN A 119 17.32 8.32 -10.33
C GLN A 119 15.95 7.68 -10.04
N GLY A 120 14.85 8.29 -10.51
CA GLY A 120 13.50 7.85 -10.24
C GLY A 120 13.01 8.40 -8.89
N LEU A 121 11.99 9.26 -8.94
CA LEU A 121 11.35 9.78 -7.75
C LEU A 121 10.42 8.73 -7.15
N THR A 122 10.17 8.84 -5.84
CA THR A 122 9.17 8.03 -5.17
C THR A 122 7.82 8.24 -5.83
N GLU A 123 7.11 7.15 -6.16
CA GLU A 123 5.78 7.26 -6.75
C GLU A 123 4.76 7.73 -5.70
N LYS A 124 3.82 8.58 -6.13
CA LYS A 124 2.65 8.92 -5.31
C LYS A 124 1.81 7.67 -5.09
N ILE A 125 1.34 7.50 -3.86
CA ILE A 125 0.40 6.43 -3.55
C ILE A 125 -0.97 6.79 -4.11
N GLU A 126 -1.47 5.92 -4.98
CA GLU A 126 -2.86 5.92 -5.42
C GLU A 126 -3.66 5.11 -4.40
N ASN A 127 -4.54 5.78 -3.66
CA ASN A 127 -5.50 5.09 -2.81
C ASN A 127 -6.55 4.43 -3.70
N GLU A 128 -6.94 3.20 -3.35
CA GLU A 128 -8.12 2.57 -3.96
C GLU A 128 -9.35 3.44 -3.69
N LYS A 129 -10.25 3.51 -4.68
CA LYS A 129 -11.49 4.27 -4.54
C LYS A 129 -12.35 3.64 -3.45
N THR A 130 -12.46 4.28 -2.30
CA THR A 130 -13.39 3.86 -1.26
C THR A 130 -14.81 4.15 -1.71
N VAL A 131 -15.64 3.12 -1.86
CA VAL A 131 -17.08 3.29 -2.08
C VAL A 131 -17.74 3.39 -0.71
N THR A 132 -18.27 4.57 -0.39
CA THR A 132 -19.05 4.76 0.84
C THR A 132 -20.50 4.37 0.57
N PHE A 133 -20.97 3.33 1.23
CA PHE A 133 -22.38 2.96 1.22
C PHE A 133 -23.09 3.60 2.42
N TYR A 134 -24.26 4.19 2.17
CA TYR A 134 -25.17 4.63 3.20
C TYR A 134 -26.39 3.73 3.19
N PHE A 135 -26.64 3.03 4.29
CA PHE A 135 -27.84 2.23 4.46
C PHE A 135 -28.89 3.07 5.19
N PRO A 136 -30.07 3.32 4.60
CA PRO A 136 -31.15 3.99 5.31
C PRO A 136 -31.64 3.13 6.49
N SER A 137 -32.10 3.81 7.55
CA SER A 137 -32.73 3.14 8.69
C SER A 137 -33.92 2.30 8.22
N CYS A 138 -33.99 1.04 8.67
CA CYS A 138 -35.02 0.07 8.27
C CYS A 138 -36.43 0.35 8.84
N GLY A 139 -36.67 1.54 9.42
CA GLY A 139 -37.95 1.86 10.05
C GLY A 139 -38.26 0.95 11.24
N LYS A 140 -39.48 1.06 11.79
CA LYS A 140 -39.99 0.07 12.76
C LYS A 140 -40.79 -0.99 12.00
N ILE A 141 -40.47 -2.25 12.25
CA ILE A 141 -41.26 -3.39 11.79
C ILE A 141 -42.61 -3.34 12.55
N PRO A 142 -43.77 -3.46 11.87
CA PRO A 142 -45.08 -3.45 12.52
C PRO A 142 -45.32 -4.65 13.44
#